data_AF-I2GEP3-F1
#
_entry.id   AF-I2GEP3-F1
#
_cell.length_a   1.000
_cell.length_b   1.000
_cell.length_c   1.000
_cell.angle_alpha   90.00
_cell.angle_beta   90.00
_cell.angle_gamma   90.00
#
_symmetry.space_group_name_H-M   'P 1'
#
loop_
_entity.id
_entity.type
_entity.pdbx_description
1 polymer ?
#
loop_
_entity_poly.entity_id
_entity_poly.type
_entity_poly.pdbx_seq_one_letter_code
_entity_poly.pdbx_strand_id
1 'polypeptide(L)'
;MSKKTKNQIGTAYESATKPKQLNFKATLLEAGIINNVNYWRRWVDTWQYYSIVEDVPYVIVQAAIVNLDYNPKRHETTAVMLSTLQMQPSL
;
A
#
# COMPACT_ATOMS: atom_id res chain seq x y z
N MET A 1 10.82 26.03 3.31
CA MET A 1 9.81 24.97 3.47
C MET A 1 10.46 23.64 3.10
N SER A 2 10.51 22.66 4.01
CA SER A 2 10.97 21.31 3.69
C SER A 2 10.05 20.71 2.62
N LYS A 3 10.61 20.34 1.46
CA LYS A 3 9.87 19.60 0.42
C LYS A 3 9.60 18.22 0.99
N LYS A 4 8.37 17.99 1.46
CA LYS A 4 7.90 16.66 1.86
C LYS A 4 7.98 15.74 0.64
N THR A 5 8.81 14.70 0.73
CA THR A 5 8.97 13.71 -0.33
C THR A 5 7.84 12.70 -0.25
N LYS A 6 7.21 12.42 -1.39
CA LYS A 6 6.12 11.44 -1.48
C LYS A 6 6.69 10.04 -1.36
N ASN A 7 5.95 9.16 -0.70
CA ASN A 7 6.28 7.74 -0.68
C ASN A 7 5.95 7.07 -2.03
N GLN A 8 6.38 5.83 -2.21
CA GLN A 8 6.24 5.14 -3.50
C GLN A 8 4.78 4.99 -3.95
N ILE A 9 3.85 4.75 -3.02
CA ILE A 9 2.41 4.67 -3.31
C ILE A 9 1.86 6.06 -3.69
N GLY A 10 2.28 7.11 -3.01
CA GLY A 10 1.92 8.49 -3.33
C GLY A 10 2.41 8.91 -4.72
N THR A 11 3.62 8.50 -5.10
CA THR A 11 4.13 8.69 -6.47
C THR A 11 3.28 7.92 -7.49
N ALA A 12 2.97 6.64 -7.22
CA ALA A 12 2.12 5.83 -8.10
C ALA A 12 0.73 6.46 -8.29
N TYR A 13 0.13 7.00 -7.22
CA TYR A 13 -1.17 7.67 -7.29
C TYR A 13 -1.14 8.90 -8.18
N GLU A 14 -0.13 9.76 -8.06
CA GLU A 14 -0.05 10.97 -8.89
C GLU A 14 0.24 10.68 -10.36
N SER A 15 1.06 9.66 -10.62
CA SER A 15 1.36 9.22 -11.99
C SER A 15 0.20 8.47 -12.64
N ALA A 16 -0.76 7.97 -11.85
CA ALA A 16 -1.92 7.26 -12.37
C ALA A 16 -2.92 8.18 -13.08
N THR A 17 -3.68 7.62 -14.03
CA THR A 17 -4.78 8.32 -14.69
C THR A 17 -5.90 8.67 -13.71
N LYS A 18 -6.72 9.67 -14.04
CA LYS A 18 -7.85 10.07 -13.19
C LYS A 18 -8.80 8.91 -12.85
N PRO A 19 -9.17 8.02 -13.79
CA PRO A 19 -9.97 6.84 -13.46
C PRO A 19 -9.31 5.93 -12.41
N LYS A 20 -7.99 5.68 -12.53
CA LYS A 20 -7.23 4.86 -11.56
C LYS A 20 -7.17 5.50 -10.18
N GLN A 21 -6.96 6.82 -10.13
CA GLN A 21 -7.02 7.59 -8.88
C GLN A 21 -8.40 7.50 -8.20
N LEU A 22 -9.48 7.56 -8.98
CA LEU A 22 -10.85 7.44 -8.48
C LEU A 22 -11.15 6.02 -7.99
N ASN A 23 -10.74 5.00 -8.74
CA ASN A 23 -10.92 3.60 -8.34
C ASN A 23 -10.16 3.28 -7.05
N PHE A 24 -8.90 3.73 -6.94
CA PHE A 24 -8.13 3.60 -5.71
C PHE A 24 -8.84 4.23 -4.51
N LYS A 25 -9.33 5.48 -4.66
CA LYS A 25 -10.11 6.16 -3.61
C LYS A 25 -11.37 5.36 -3.25
N ALA A 26 -12.11 4.88 -4.24
CA ALA A 26 -13.32 4.10 -4.01
C ALA A 26 -13.02 2.81 -3.22
N THR A 27 -11.99 2.05 -3.60
CA THR A 27 -11.55 0.85 -2.88
C THR A 27 -11.21 1.14 -1.42
N LEU A 28 -10.51 2.25 -1.13
CA LEU A 28 -10.18 2.62 0.26
C LEU A 28 -11.42 3.01 1.08
N LEU A 29 -12.39 3.68 0.47
CA LEU A 29 -13.64 4.04 1.14
C LEU A 29 -14.48 2.79 1.45
N GLU A 30 -14.58 1.87 0.48
CA GLU A 30 -15.31 0.61 0.64
C GLU A 30 -14.67 -0.28 1.72
N ALA A 31 -13.36 -0.49 1.66
CA ALA A 31 -12.64 -1.23 2.70
C ALA A 31 -12.76 -0.56 4.08
N GLY A 32 -12.94 0.76 4.09
CA GLY A 32 -13.15 1.53 5.31
C GLY A 32 -14.52 1.32 5.95
N ILE A 33 -15.57 1.12 5.15
CA ILE A 33 -16.90 0.76 5.62
C ILE A 33 -16.86 -0.61 6.31
N ILE A 34 -16.21 -1.59 5.68
CA ILE A 34 -16.11 -2.97 6.21
C ILE A 34 -15.39 -3.01 7.57
N ASN A 35 -14.32 -2.24 7.71
CA ASN A 35 -13.47 -2.27 8.90
C ASN A 35 -13.78 -1.17 9.92
N ASN A 36 -14.77 -0.31 9.66
CA ASN A 36 -15.05 0.90 10.43
C ASN A 36 -13.81 1.81 10.62
N VAL A 37 -13.01 1.98 9.55
CA VAL A 37 -11.75 2.75 9.55
C VAL A 37 -11.70 3.65 8.32
N ASN A 38 -11.35 4.93 8.46
CA ASN A 38 -11.19 5.81 7.31
C ASN A 38 -9.81 5.64 6.63
N TYR A 39 -9.67 4.61 5.78
CA TYR A 39 -8.40 4.33 5.08
C TYR A 39 -8.01 5.42 4.08
N TRP A 40 -8.99 6.11 3.47
CA TRP A 40 -8.68 7.26 2.61
C TRP A 40 -7.95 8.35 3.39
N ARG A 41 -8.48 8.74 4.55
CA ARG A 41 -7.83 9.74 5.40
C ARG A 41 -6.47 9.26 5.90
N ARG A 42 -6.38 8.02 6.39
CA ARG A 42 -5.10 7.44 6.81
C ARG A 42 -4.05 7.49 5.70
N TRP A 43 -4.42 7.16 4.46
CA TRP A 43 -3.51 7.24 3.34
C TRP A 43 -3.09 8.68 3.00
N VAL A 44 -4.02 9.64 2.99
CA VAL A 44 -3.68 11.07 2.78
C VAL A 44 -2.71 11.56 3.86
N ASP A 45 -2.95 11.16 5.11
CA ASP A 45 -2.11 11.52 6.26
C ASP A 45 -0.73 10.86 6.19
N THR A 46 -0.57 9.71 5.51
CA THR A 46 0.73 9.02 5.40
C THR A 46 1.49 9.26 4.10
N TRP A 47 0.80 9.66 3.02
CA TRP A 47 1.35 9.91 1.67
C TRP A 47 2.65 10.74 1.72
N GLN A 48 2.65 11.85 2.47
CA GLN A 48 3.73 12.83 2.47
C GLN A 48 4.77 12.66 3.59
N TYR A 49 4.55 11.73 4.53
CA TYR A 49 5.32 11.69 5.78
C TYR A 49 6.07 10.37 6.00
N TYR A 50 5.54 9.25 5.50
CA TYR A 50 6.17 7.96 5.71
C TYR A 50 7.07 7.63 4.52
N SER A 51 8.39 7.76 4.71
CA SER A 51 9.37 7.39 3.69
C SER A 51 9.41 5.89 3.40
N ILE A 52 8.86 5.06 4.29
CA ILE A 52 8.88 3.60 4.24
C ILE A 52 7.43 3.08 4.16
N VAL A 53 7.17 2.16 3.23
CA VAL A 53 5.84 1.59 2.96
C VAL A 53 5.39 0.62 4.07
N GLU A 54 6.31 0.14 4.90
CA GLU A 54 6.05 -0.83 5.98
C GLU A 54 5.07 -0.31 7.05
N ASP A 55 5.01 1.01 7.27
CA ASP A 55 4.06 1.63 8.21
C ASP A 55 2.69 1.92 7.58
N VAL A 56 2.54 1.67 6.27
CA VAL A 56 1.28 1.87 5.56
C VAL A 56 0.39 0.64 5.79
N PRO A 57 -0.87 0.82 6.26
CA PRO A 57 -1.79 -0.30 6.43
C PRO A 57 -1.88 -1.19 5.18
N TYR A 58 -1.83 -2.51 5.37
CA TYR A 58 -1.80 -3.49 4.28
C TYR A 58 -2.93 -3.30 3.25
N VAL A 59 -4.13 -2.91 3.70
CA VAL A 59 -5.28 -2.60 2.83
C VAL A 59 -4.95 -1.52 1.80
N ILE A 60 -4.18 -0.50 2.18
CA ILE A 60 -3.76 0.58 1.29
C ILE A 60 -2.75 0.08 0.27
N VAL A 61 -1.82 -0.79 0.69
CA VAL A 61 -0.85 -1.43 -0.21
C VAL A 61 -1.56 -2.29 -1.26
N GLN A 62 -2.53 -3.12 -0.83
CA GLN A 62 -3.32 -3.95 -1.74
C GLN A 62 -4.16 -3.13 -2.72
N ALA A 63 -4.83 -2.08 -2.23
CA ALA A 63 -5.57 -1.17 -3.10
C ALA A 63 -4.65 -0.53 -4.15
N ALA A 64 -3.41 -0.22 -3.80
CA ALA A 64 -2.44 0.37 -4.72
C ALA A 64 -1.98 -0.63 -5.79
N ILE A 65 -1.73 -1.88 -5.41
CA ILE A 65 -1.37 -2.96 -6.37
C ILE A 65 -2.47 -3.12 -7.41
N VAL A 66 -3.73 -3.16 -6.97
CA VAL A 66 -4.89 -3.39 -7.85
C VAL A 66 -5.19 -2.20 -8.75
N ASN A 67 -5.11 -0.96 -8.22
CA ASN A 67 -5.65 0.20 -8.91
C ASN A 67 -4.60 1.14 -9.50
N LEU A 68 -3.37 1.13 -9.00
CA LEU A 68 -2.32 2.10 -9.35
C LEU A 68 -1.14 1.47 -10.09
N ASP A 69 -1.25 0.20 -10.50
CA ASP A 69 -0.14 -0.62 -11.02
C ASP A 69 1.09 -0.59 -10.09
N TYR A 70 0.86 -0.41 -8.79
CA TYR A 70 1.94 -0.31 -7.83
C TYR A 70 2.59 -1.68 -7.68
N ASN A 71 3.87 -1.78 -8.05
CA ASN A 71 4.65 -2.99 -7.85
C ASN A 71 5.53 -2.82 -6.59
N PRO A 72 5.27 -3.57 -5.51
CA PRO A 72 6.04 -3.47 -4.27
C PRO A 72 7.47 -4.02 -4.38
N LYS A 73 8.02 -4.23 -5.59
CA LYS A 73 9.42 -4.63 -5.82
C LYS A 73 10.43 -3.53 -5.44
N ARG A 74 10.59 -3.37 -4.14
CA ARG A 74 11.82 -3.15 -3.36
C ARG A 74 11.48 -3.49 -1.91
N HIS A 75 11.24 -4.77 -1.61
CA HIS A 75 11.39 -5.42 -0.30
C HIS A 75 11.02 -6.91 -0.52
N GLU A 76 11.82 -7.61 -1.32
CA GLU A 76 11.87 -9.07 -1.26
C GLU A 76 12.47 -9.44 0.10
N THR A 77 11.66 -9.51 1.16
CA THR A 77 12.14 -10.07 2.45
C THR A 77 11.08 -10.81 3.25
N THR A 78 9.77 -10.57 3.07
CA THR A 78 8.79 -11.22 3.97
C THR A 78 7.97 -12.35 3.35
N ALA A 79 7.88 -12.45 2.02
CA ALA A 79 7.18 -13.56 1.36
C ALA A 79 7.99 -14.86 1.29
N VAL A 80 9.31 -14.82 1.55
CA VAL A 80 10.20 -15.99 1.52
C VAL A 80 10.25 -16.73 2.87
N MET A 81 9.83 -16.08 3.97
CA MET A 81 9.84 -16.70 5.30
C MET A 81 8.67 -17.67 5.55
N LEU A 82 7.54 -17.55 4.84
CA LEU A 82 6.40 -18.46 5.01
C LEU A 82 6.53 -19.76 4.21
N SER A 83 7.31 -19.77 3.12
CA SER A 83 7.57 -20.97 2.31
C SER A 83 8.75 -21.80 2.83
N THR A 84 9.63 -21.25 3.68
CA THR A 84 10.73 -22.00 4.32
C THR A 84 10.33 -22.68 5.64
N LEU A 85 9.22 -22.27 6.27
CA LEU A 85 8.71 -22.90 7.50
C LEU A 85 7.86 -24.16 7.25
N GLN A 86 7.48 -24.45 6.00
CA GLN A 86 6.72 -25.67 5.64
C GLN A 86 7.58 -26.80 5.08
N MET A 87 8.91 -26.66 5.06
CA MET A 87 9.83 -27.69 4.59
C MET A 87 10.89 -28.04 5.65
N GLN A 88 10.44 -28.40 6.85
CA GLN A 88 11.22 -29.33 7.68
C GLN A 88 10.58 -30.72 7.54
N PRO A 89 11.19 -31.67 6.81
CA PRO A 89 10.86 -33.07 7.04
C PRO A 89 11.34 -33.42 8.44
N SER A 90 10.42 -33.87 9.29
CA SER A 90 10.76 -34.52 10.56
C SER A 90 11.72 -35.67 10.28
N LEU A 91 12.92 -35.60 10.85
CA LEU A 91 13.82 -36.75 10.97
C LEU A 91 13.27 -37.75 11.99
#